data_AF-A0A9E2E4K2-F1
#
_entry.id   AF-A0A9E2E4K2-F1
#
_cell.length_a   1.000
_cell.length_b   1.000
_cell.length_c   1.000
_cell.angle_alpha   90.00
_cell.angle_beta   90.00
_cell.angle_gamma   90.00
#
_symmetry.space_group_name_H-M   'P 1'
#
loop_
_entity.id
_entity.type
_entity.pdbx_description
1 polymer ?
#
loop_
_entity_poly.entity_id
_entity_poly.type
_entity_poly.pdbx_seq_one_letter_code
_entity_poly.pdbx_strand_id
1 'polypeptide(L)'
;MNPKIQPNPDSLKAGAHDLAKRLAGAGFQAYWVGGCVRDDRLGQAPTDYDIATDATPDEIEQLFRKTIPVGKQFGVIMVLEAGHEYQVATFRAESDYTDGRRP
;
A
#
# COMPACT_ATOMS: atom_id res chain seq x y z
N MET A 1 -10.68 16.88 -22.72
CA MET A 1 -10.57 16.45 -21.30
C MET A 1 -10.68 14.93 -21.29
N ASN A 2 -9.60 14.21 -20.95
CA ASN A 2 -9.73 12.76 -20.75
C ASN A 2 -10.54 12.53 -19.47
N PRO A 3 -11.62 11.73 -19.51
CA PRO A 3 -12.31 11.36 -18.29
C PRO A 3 -11.31 10.60 -17.41
N LYS A 4 -11.14 11.04 -16.15
CA LYS A 4 -10.43 10.24 -15.14
C LYS A 4 -11.24 8.96 -14.99
N ILE A 5 -10.72 7.85 -15.52
CA ILE A 5 -11.30 6.52 -15.31
C ILE A 5 -11.19 6.28 -13.80
N GLN A 6 -12.32 6.34 -13.09
CA GLN A 6 -12.35 5.97 -11.69
C GLN A 6 -12.04 4.47 -11.59
N PRO A 7 -11.18 4.05 -10.65
CA PRO A 7 -10.85 2.64 -10.51
C PRO A 7 -12.13 1.84 -10.19
N ASN A 8 -12.31 0.71 -10.87
CA ASN A 8 -13.34 -0.25 -10.49
C ASN A 8 -12.96 -0.82 -9.10
N PRO A 9 -13.83 -0.73 -8.07
CA PRO A 9 -13.50 -1.21 -6.74
C PRO A 9 -13.05 -2.67 -6.70
N ASP A 10 -13.63 -3.52 -7.56
CA ASP A 10 -13.25 -4.93 -7.65
C ASP A 10 -11.83 -5.11 -8.22
N SER A 11 -11.42 -4.28 -9.19
CA SER A 11 -10.06 -4.34 -9.76
C SER A 11 -9.02 -3.80 -8.79
N LEU A 12 -9.38 -2.80 -7.97
CA LEU A 12 -8.51 -2.25 -6.94
C LEU A 12 -8.25 -3.28 -5.82
N LYS A 13 -9.30 -3.94 -5.34
CA LYS A 13 -9.18 -5.01 -4.35
C LYS A 13 -8.36 -6.19 -4.87
N ALA A 14 -8.59 -6.60 -6.11
CA ALA A 14 -7.83 -7.68 -6.75
C ALA A 14 -6.34 -7.33 -6.86
N GLY A 15 -5.99 -6.11 -7.30
CA GLY A 15 -4.60 -5.68 -7.38
C GLY A 15 -3.93 -5.62 -6.01
N ALA A 16 -4.59 -5.09 -4.98
CA ALA A 16 -4.06 -5.08 -3.62
C ALA A 16 -3.81 -6.50 -3.07
N HIS A 17 -4.66 -7.47 -3.43
CA HIS A 17 -4.49 -8.86 -3.06
C HIS A 17 -3.30 -9.51 -3.78
N ASP A 18 -3.11 -9.21 -5.06
CA ASP A 18 -1.98 -9.73 -5.84
C ASP A 18 -0.64 -9.16 -5.36
N LEU A 19 -0.60 -7.88 -4.96
CA LEU A 19 0.58 -7.27 -4.34
C LEU A 19 0.93 -7.96 -3.01
N ALA A 20 -0.06 -8.15 -2.14
CA ALA A 20 0.14 -8.85 -0.85
C ALA A 20 0.61 -10.29 -1.07
N LYS A 21 0.04 -11.00 -2.06
CA LYS A 21 0.50 -12.34 -2.44
C LYS A 21 1.92 -12.36 -2.97
N ARG A 22 2.34 -11.35 -3.76
CA ARG A 22 3.71 -11.26 -4.28
C ARG A 22 4.72 -11.05 -3.15
N LEU A 23 4.41 -10.17 -2.19
CA LEU A 23 5.21 -9.98 -0.97
C LEU A 23 5.29 -11.28 -0.16
N ALA A 24 4.16 -11.92 0.11
CA ALA A 24 4.10 -13.19 0.82
C ALA A 24 4.88 -14.31 0.11
N GLY A 25 4.77 -14.40 -1.22
CA GLY A 25 5.52 -15.36 -2.03
C GLY A 25 7.03 -15.13 -2.03
N ALA A 26 7.48 -13.91 -1.73
CA ALA A 26 8.89 -13.57 -1.54
C ALA A 26 9.37 -13.75 -0.09
N GLY A 27 8.51 -14.21 0.82
CA GLY A 27 8.85 -14.49 2.21
C GLY A 27 8.58 -13.35 3.20
N PHE A 28 7.95 -12.27 2.75
CA PHE A 28 7.60 -11.12 3.60
C PHE A 28 6.19 -11.25 4.16
N GLN A 29 5.96 -10.71 5.36
CA GLN A 29 4.61 -10.46 5.86
C GLN A 29 3.97 -9.32 5.08
N ALA A 30 2.68 -9.42 4.77
CA ALA A 30 1.94 -8.37 4.09
C ALA A 30 0.49 -8.32 4.59
N TYR A 31 0.06 -7.12 4.97
CA TYR A 31 -1.28 -6.87 5.52
C TYR A 31 -1.92 -5.67 4.87
N TRP A 32 -3.22 -5.75 4.57
CA TRP A 32 -3.99 -4.56 4.32
C TRP A 32 -4.19 -3.79 5.63
N VAL A 33 -4.04 -2.48 5.57
CA VAL A 33 -4.11 -1.61 6.75
C VAL A 33 -4.91 -0.34 6.46
N GLY A 34 -5.28 0.38 7.51
CA GLY A 34 -5.89 1.71 7.38
C GLY A 34 -7.37 1.67 6.97
N GLY A 35 -7.76 2.67 6.17
CA GLY A 35 -9.15 2.94 5.81
C GLY A 35 -9.80 1.78 5.04
N CYS A 36 -9.05 1.11 4.16
CA CYS A 36 -9.59 0.01 3.36
C CYS A 36 -10.13 -1.14 4.20
N VAL A 37 -9.48 -1.45 5.33
CA VAL A 37 -9.95 -2.49 6.27
C VAL A 37 -11.22 -2.03 6.97
N ARG A 38 -11.26 -0.77 7.44
CA ARG A 38 -12.46 -0.21 8.07
C ARG A 38 -13.65 -0.25 7.12
N ASP A 39 -13.47 0.23 5.89
CA ASP A 39 -14.54 0.37 4.91
C ASP A 39 -15.06 -1.02 4.48
N ASP A 40 -14.17 -1.99 4.24
CA ASP A 40 -14.53 -3.39 3.95
C ASP A 40 -15.35 -4.01 5.09
N ARG A 41 -14.99 -3.74 6.36
CA ARG A 41 -15.74 -4.21 7.54
C ARG A 41 -17.09 -3.52 7.72
N LEU A 42 -17.25 -2.31 7.20
CA LEU A 42 -18.52 -1.59 7.18
C LEU A 42 -19.39 -1.94 5.97
N GLY A 43 -18.94 -2.84 5.09
CA GLY A 43 -19.62 -3.17 3.84
C GLY A 43 -19.60 -2.03 2.82
N GLN A 44 -18.66 -1.10 2.96
CA GLN A 44 -18.42 0.00 2.03
C GLN A 44 -17.26 -0.36 1.10
N ALA A 45 -17.33 0.06 -0.16
CA ALA A 45 -16.25 -0.17 -1.11
C ALA A 45 -15.08 0.78 -0.80
N PRO A 46 -13.87 0.25 -0.46
CA PRO A 46 -12.70 1.09 -0.27
C PRO A 46 -12.33 1.87 -1.53
N THR A 47 -11.87 3.10 -1.37
CA THR A 47 -11.40 3.96 -2.46
C THR A 47 -9.90 3.82 -2.76
N ASP A 48 -9.15 3.27 -1.82
CA ASP A 48 -7.73 2.97 -1.87
C ASP A 48 -7.43 1.68 -1.09
N TYR A 49 -6.22 1.14 -1.27
CA TYR A 49 -5.70 0.03 -0.49
C TYR A 49 -4.24 0.29 -0.14
N ASP A 50 -3.96 0.31 1.16
CA ASP A 50 -2.59 0.41 1.69
C ASP A 50 -2.14 -0.95 2.22
N ILE A 51 -0.87 -1.27 1.98
CA ILE A 51 -0.25 -2.53 2.38
C ILE A 51 0.90 -2.23 3.34
N ALA A 52 0.90 -2.85 4.51
CA ALA A 52 2.03 -2.85 5.43
C ALA A 52 2.80 -4.16 5.32
N THR A 53 4.13 -4.11 5.33
CA THR A 53 5.02 -5.28 5.16
C THR A 53 6.29 -5.17 6.00
N ASP A 54 6.95 -6.28 6.29
CA ASP A 54 8.32 -6.27 6.86
C ASP A 54 9.42 -6.11 5.79
N ALA A 55 9.07 -6.06 4.50
CA ALA A 55 10.00 -5.70 3.44
C ALA A 55 10.45 -4.24 3.56
N THR A 56 11.74 -4.00 3.37
CA THR A 56 12.35 -2.67 3.26
C THR A 56 11.96 -1.98 1.94
N PRO A 57 12.09 -0.65 1.84
CA PRO A 57 11.78 0.05 0.60
C PRO A 57 12.59 -0.44 -0.62
N ASP A 58 13.86 -0.80 -0.43
CA ASP A 58 14.71 -1.35 -1.50
C ASP A 58 14.21 -2.73 -1.96
N GLU A 59 13.80 -3.59 -1.04
CA GLU A 59 13.21 -4.91 -1.37
C GLU A 59 11.88 -4.76 -2.10
N ILE A 60 11.05 -3.78 -1.70
CA ILE A 60 9.80 -3.46 -2.41
C ILE A 60 10.11 -3.02 -3.85
N GLU A 61 11.08 -2.12 -4.04
CA GLU A 61 11.48 -1.67 -5.39
C GLU A 61 12.06 -2.82 -6.26
N GLN A 62 12.69 -3.82 -5.66
CA GLN A 62 13.17 -5.01 -6.37
C GLN A 62 12.03 -5.96 -6.76
N LEU A 63 10.98 -6.07 -5.93
CA LEU A 63 9.85 -6.97 -6.16
C LEU A 63 8.84 -6.45 -7.20
N PHE A 64 8.76 -5.14 -7.38
CA PHE A 64 7.75 -4.51 -8.23
C PHE A 64 8.37 -3.74 -9.38
N ARG A 65 7.87 -3.99 -10.59
CA ARG A 65 8.43 -3.41 -11.84
C ARG A 65 8.31 -1.89 -11.92
N LYS A 66 7.25 -1.31 -11.35
CA LYS A 66 6.95 0.13 -11.41
C LYS A 66 6.67 0.65 -10.02
N THR A 67 7.62 1.41 -9.49
CA THR A 67 7.54 2.03 -8.17
C THR A 67 7.85 3.53 -8.26
N ILE A 68 7.33 4.29 -7.30
CA ILE A 68 7.66 5.70 -7.09
C ILE A 68 8.06 5.88 -5.62
N PRO A 69 9.29 6.34 -5.32
CA PRO A 69 9.81 6.44 -3.95
C PRO A 69 9.34 7.73 -3.24
N VAL A 70 8.04 8.04 -3.29
CA VAL A 70 7.47 9.32 -2.81
C VAL A 70 7.70 9.52 -1.29
N GLY A 71 7.81 8.44 -0.53
CA GLY A 71 8.01 8.47 0.93
C GLY A 71 9.09 7.51 1.42
N LYS A 72 10.10 7.20 0.57
CA LYS A 72 11.10 6.15 0.86
C LYS A 72 11.83 6.38 2.18
N GLN A 73 12.16 7.64 2.51
CA GLN A 73 12.77 8.02 3.78
C GLN A 73 11.91 7.71 5.02
N PHE A 74 10.59 7.58 4.84
CA PHE A 74 9.61 7.25 5.87
C PHE A 74 9.14 5.78 5.79
N GLY A 75 9.79 4.97 4.95
CA GLY A 75 9.46 3.56 4.73
C GLY A 75 8.31 3.32 3.76
N VAL A 76 7.93 4.29 2.92
CA VAL A 76 6.77 4.16 2.02
C VAL A 76 7.18 4.21 0.55
N ILE A 77 6.74 3.21 -0.22
CA ILE A 77 6.88 3.12 -1.68
C ILE A 77 5.49 3.08 -2.30
N MET A 78 5.28 3.84 -3.37
CA MET A 78 4.08 3.72 -4.19
C MET A 78 4.34 2.70 -5.29
N VAL A 79 3.49 1.66 -5.37
CA VAL A 79 3.54 0.61 -6.40
C VAL A 79 2.45 0.87 -7.44
N LEU A 80 2.84 0.82 -8.72
CA LEU A 80 1.92 0.95 -9.85
C LEU A 80 1.64 -0.42 -10.46
N GLU A 81 0.41 -0.93 -10.33
CA GLU A 81 0.01 -2.24 -10.85
C GLU A 81 -1.37 -2.13 -11.53
N ALA A 82 -1.50 -2.70 -12.73
CA ALA A 82 -2.73 -2.68 -13.53
C ALA A 82 -3.39 -1.29 -13.74
N GLY A 83 -2.61 -0.20 -13.69
CA GLY A 83 -3.13 1.17 -13.83
C GLY A 83 -3.67 1.78 -12.52
N HIS A 84 -3.40 1.15 -11.39
CA HIS A 84 -3.73 1.64 -10.05
C HIS A 84 -2.47 1.92 -9.22
N GLU A 85 -2.61 2.82 -8.26
CA GLU A 85 -1.59 3.19 -7.28
C GLU A 85 -1.90 2.53 -5.94
N TYR A 86 -0.89 1.91 -5.33
CA TYR A 86 -0.96 1.30 -4.00
C TYR A 86 0.18 1.82 -3.16
N GLN A 87 -0.08 2.19 -1.90
CA GLN A 87 1.01 2.47 -0.96
C GLN A 87 1.44 1.17 -0.29
N VAL A 88 2.74 0.90 -0.31
CA VAL A 88 3.37 -0.21 0.39
C VAL A 88 4.35 0.37 1.40
N ALA A 89 4.11 0.12 2.68
CA ALA A 89 4.86 0.69 3.78
C ALA A 89 5.56 -0.39 4.62
N THR A 90 6.83 -0.20 4.92
CA THR A 90 7.57 -1.04 5.88
C THR A 90 7.00 -0.84 7.28
N PHE A 91 6.93 -1.92 8.07
CA PHE A 91 6.55 -1.83 9.48
C PHE A 91 7.46 -0.86 10.22
N ARG A 92 6.84 0.01 11.02
CA ARG A 92 7.53 0.95 11.88
C ARG A 92 6.78 1.08 13.19
N ALA A 93 7.54 1.21 14.27
CA ALA A 93 7.03 1.73 15.52
C ALA A 93 7.54 3.16 15.64
N GLU A 94 6.64 4.10 15.87
CA GLU A 94 7.05 5.45 16.24
C GLU A 94 7.44 5.40 17.73
N SER A 95 8.68 5.82 18.06
CA SER A 95 9.16 5.90 19.44
C SER A 95 8.48 7.04 20.21
N ASP A 96 8.33 6.87 21.52
CA ASP A 96 7.55 7.71 22.45
C ASP A 96 7.35 9.17 22.04
N TYR A 97 6.07 9.47 21.84
CA TYR A 97 5.55 10.74 21.41
C TYR A 97 5.54 11.73 22.57
N THR A 98 6.42 12.74 22.54
CA THR A 98 6.32 13.89 23.47
C THR A 98 5.62 15.10 22.87
N ASP A 99 5.42 15.16 21.55
CA ASP A 99 4.74 16.29 20.92
C ASP A 99 3.94 15.82 19.70
N GLY A 100 2.62 15.86 19.82
CA GLY A 100 1.63 15.17 18.99
C GLY A 100 1.44 15.71 17.58
N ARG A 101 2.52 16.10 16.89
CA ARG A 101 2.44 16.59 15.51
C ARG A 101 3.65 16.21 14.65
N ARG A 102 3.36 15.32 13.70
CA ARG A 102 3.71 15.36 12.25
C ARG A 102 4.92 14.57 11.76
N PRO A 103 4.86 14.17 10.48
CA PRO A 103 5.68 14.74 9.41
C PRO A 103 4.97 15.84 8.60
#